data_AF-A0A4S2S153-F1
#
_entry.id   AF-A0A4S2S153-F1
#
_cell.length_a   1.000
_cell.length_b   1.000
_cell.length_c   1.000
_cell.angle_alpha   90.00
_cell.angle_beta   90.00
_cell.angle_gamma   90.00
#
_symmetry.space_group_name_H-M   'P 1'
#
loop_
_entity.id
_entity.type
_entity.pdbx_description
1 polymer ?
#
loop_
_entity_poly.entity_id
_entity_poly.type
_entity_poly.pdbx_seq_one_letter_code
_entity_poly.pdbx_strand_id
1 'polypeptide(L)'
;MVRQAKDGKPYLVGVKEFAALYGVRPLQVSQWISRDKRLDYEYARIISGSPYWLLDFAKRYGATTPRPKQLDEAVLQRLVEEQQPGYWESRVEDLPAMVGQSEIAVLFGLSDSAGVRNAAKTGRLRPADYTLSGSPIWLLEPLLEDAPALKASARGGGWAINEGARDALLAGTYDGHGSRIIPRGPGAAKDAG
;
A
#
# COMPACT_ATOMS: atom_id res chain seq x y z
N MET A 1 12.22 8.59 19.31
CA MET A 1 12.88 7.26 19.24
C MET A 1 13.19 7.00 17.77
N VAL A 2 14.47 7.04 17.38
CA VAL A 2 14.88 6.87 15.98
C VAL A 2 14.77 5.37 15.66
N ARG A 3 13.87 4.99 14.74
CA ARG A 3 13.79 3.60 14.25
C ARG A 3 15.15 3.26 13.63
N GLN A 4 15.74 2.12 14.01
CA GLN A 4 16.84 1.57 13.23
C GLN A 4 16.32 1.31 11.82
N ALA A 5 17.05 1.78 10.81
CA ALA A 5 16.76 1.45 9.42
C ALA A 5 16.88 -0.07 9.26
N LYS A 6 15.75 -0.76 9.09
CA LYS A 6 15.75 -2.16 8.66
C LYS A 6 16.11 -2.15 7.19
N ASP A 7 17.18 -2.84 6.79
CA ASP A 7 17.53 -2.97 5.37
C ASP A 7 16.39 -3.68 4.62
N GLY A 8 15.99 -3.13 3.48
CA GLY A 8 14.92 -3.66 2.63
C GLY A 8 13.52 -3.12 2.94
N LYS A 9 12.49 -3.83 2.49
CA LYS A 9 11.08 -3.42 2.61
C LYS A 9 10.24 -4.47 3.36
N PRO A 10 9.19 -4.10 4.11
CA PRO A 10 8.37 -5.10 4.82
C PRO A 10 7.64 -6.02 3.83
N TYR A 11 7.48 -7.30 4.18
CA TYR A 11 6.69 -8.20 3.36
C TYR A 11 5.19 -7.89 3.49
N LEU A 12 4.56 -7.60 2.35
CA LEU A 12 3.17 -7.18 2.26
C LEU A 12 2.39 -8.01 1.24
N VAL A 13 1.07 -8.00 1.38
CA VAL A 13 0.13 -8.59 0.41
C VAL A 13 -1.06 -7.67 0.20
N GLY A 14 -1.52 -7.58 -1.05
CA GLY A 14 -2.86 -7.08 -1.36
C GLY A 14 -3.87 -8.20 -1.42
N VAL A 15 -5.10 -7.88 -1.83
CA VAL A 15 -6.22 -8.83 -1.89
C VAL A 15 -5.93 -10.04 -2.80
N LYS A 16 -5.25 -9.85 -3.93
CA LYS A 16 -4.92 -10.96 -4.87
C LYS A 16 -3.90 -11.92 -4.28
N GLU A 17 -2.85 -11.39 -3.66
CA GLU A 17 -1.79 -12.18 -3.05
C GLU A 17 -2.33 -12.93 -1.82
N PHE A 18 -3.17 -12.27 -1.01
CA PHE A 18 -3.89 -12.90 0.10
C PHE A 18 -4.78 -14.05 -0.39
N ALA A 19 -5.51 -13.83 -1.49
CA ALA A 19 -6.37 -14.87 -2.05
C ALA A 19 -5.56 -16.08 -2.53
N ALA A 20 -4.39 -15.84 -3.14
CA ALA A 20 -3.49 -16.88 -3.60
C ALA A 20 -2.95 -17.73 -2.43
N LEU A 21 -2.60 -17.13 -1.28
CA LEU A 21 -2.12 -17.85 -0.08
C LEU A 21 -3.09 -18.93 0.42
N TYR A 22 -4.38 -18.81 0.11
CA TYR A 22 -5.42 -19.73 0.58
C TYR A 22 -6.17 -20.43 -0.57
N GLY A 23 -5.66 -20.34 -1.81
CA GLY A 23 -6.29 -20.97 -2.97
C GLY A 23 -7.71 -20.50 -3.26
N VAL A 24 -8.03 -19.23 -2.95
CA VAL A 24 -9.38 -18.65 -3.12
C VAL A 24 -9.38 -17.52 -4.16
N ARG A 25 -10.57 -17.03 -4.52
CA ARG A 25 -10.73 -15.87 -5.40
C ARG A 25 -10.62 -14.56 -4.60
N PRO A 26 -10.10 -13.46 -5.18
CA PRO A 26 -10.06 -12.14 -4.53
C PRO A 26 -11.39 -11.69 -3.91
N LEU A 27 -12.51 -11.96 -4.59
CA LEU A 27 -13.85 -11.65 -4.09
C LEU A 27 -14.17 -12.36 -2.76
N GLN A 28 -13.65 -13.56 -2.53
CA GLN A 28 -13.86 -14.28 -1.27
C GLN A 28 -13.09 -13.61 -0.12
N VAL A 29 -11.90 -13.06 -0.38
CA VAL A 29 -11.17 -12.26 0.60
C VAL A 29 -11.95 -11.00 0.96
N SER A 30 -12.52 -10.29 -0.03
CA SER A 30 -13.40 -9.14 0.23
C SER A 30 -14.64 -9.50 1.06
N GLN A 31 -15.16 -10.72 0.90
CA GLN A 31 -16.27 -11.23 1.72
C GLN A 31 -15.82 -11.56 3.15
N TRP A 32 -14.59 -12.04 3.35
CA TRP A 32 -14.04 -12.26 4.69
C TRP A 32 -13.95 -10.95 5.46
N ILE A 33 -13.50 -9.86 4.80
CA ILE A 33 -13.40 -8.53 5.43
C ILE A 33 -14.74 -8.06 6.02
N SER A 34 -15.84 -8.33 5.31
CA SER A 34 -17.18 -7.88 5.74
C SER A 34 -17.88 -8.81 6.74
N ARG A 35 -17.42 -10.06 6.90
CA ARG A 35 -18.15 -11.12 7.63
C ARG A 35 -17.38 -11.70 8.81
N ASP A 36 -16.09 -11.98 8.61
CA ASP A 36 -15.19 -12.48 9.62
C ASP A 36 -14.53 -11.27 10.27
N LYS A 37 -14.98 -10.86 11.47
CA LYS A 37 -14.36 -9.78 12.28
C LYS A 37 -12.87 -10.02 12.65
N ARG A 38 -12.25 -11.04 12.04
CA ARG A 38 -10.84 -11.43 12.17
C ARG A 38 -9.99 -10.99 10.98
N LEU A 39 -10.63 -10.59 9.87
CA LEU A 39 -10.00 -9.85 8.79
C LEU A 39 -10.72 -8.51 8.72
N ASP A 40 -10.04 -7.44 9.13
CA ASP A 40 -10.58 -6.08 9.12
C ASP A 40 -9.47 -5.11 8.63
N TYR A 41 -9.86 -3.91 8.24
CA TYR A 41 -8.98 -2.84 7.82
C TYR A 41 -8.09 -2.31 8.94
N GLU A 42 -8.41 -2.57 10.22
CA GLU A 42 -7.50 -2.26 11.34
C GLU A 42 -6.15 -3.00 11.23
N TYR A 43 -6.14 -4.17 10.57
CA TYR A 43 -4.94 -4.96 10.31
C TYR A 43 -4.27 -4.61 8.97
N ALA A 44 -4.79 -3.62 8.25
CA ALA A 44 -4.33 -3.22 6.93
C ALA A 44 -3.80 -1.78 6.93
N ARG A 45 -2.83 -1.51 6.05
CA ARG A 45 -2.56 -0.17 5.58
C ARG A 45 -3.42 0.11 4.36
N ILE A 46 -4.14 1.23 4.35
CA ILE A 46 -4.88 1.69 3.17
C ILE A 46 -3.99 2.63 2.37
N ILE A 47 -3.80 2.34 1.08
CA ILE A 47 -3.00 3.14 0.16
C ILE A 47 -3.76 3.27 -1.15
N SER A 48 -4.02 4.50 -1.62
CA SER A 48 -4.80 4.76 -2.84
C SER A 48 -6.12 3.98 -2.87
N GLY A 49 -6.81 3.91 -1.73
CA GLY A 49 -8.13 3.28 -1.57
C GLY A 49 -8.13 1.75 -1.58
N SER A 50 -6.96 1.11 -1.46
CA SER A 50 -6.83 -0.35 -1.42
C SER A 50 -6.15 -0.81 -0.11
N PRO A 51 -6.62 -1.91 0.50
CA PRO A 51 -6.00 -2.47 1.71
C PRO A 51 -4.79 -3.36 1.38
N TYR A 52 -3.75 -3.23 2.18
CA TYR A 52 -2.56 -4.06 2.14
C TYR A 52 -2.23 -4.56 3.56
N TRP A 53 -2.01 -5.86 3.70
CA TRP A 53 -1.73 -6.49 4.98
C TRP A 53 -0.27 -6.92 5.08
N LEU A 54 0.23 -6.99 6.30
CA LEU A 54 1.49 -7.66 6.62
C LEU A 54 1.42 -9.13 6.20
N LEU A 55 2.43 -9.63 5.50
CA LEU A 55 2.52 -11.05 5.15
C LEU A 55 2.56 -11.94 6.40
N ASP A 56 3.13 -11.43 7.50
CA ASP A 56 3.17 -12.11 8.80
C ASP A 56 1.76 -12.30 9.38
N PHE A 57 0.87 -11.33 9.21
CA PHE A 57 -0.55 -11.45 9.55
C PHE A 57 -1.25 -12.42 8.58
N ALA A 58 -1.06 -12.21 7.28
CA ALA A 58 -1.75 -12.97 6.24
C ALA A 58 -1.46 -14.47 6.32
N LYS A 59 -0.22 -14.90 6.61
CA LYS A 59 0.13 -16.33 6.75
C LYS A 59 -0.50 -17.01 7.97
N ARG A 60 -0.81 -16.25 9.03
CA ARG A 60 -1.41 -16.78 10.27
C ARG A 60 -2.93 -16.76 10.23
N TYR A 61 -3.54 -15.98 9.35
CA TYR A 61 -4.99 -15.79 9.27
C TYR A 61 -5.77 -17.12 9.23
N GLY A 62 -5.31 -18.12 8.47
CA GLY A 62 -5.99 -19.40 8.36
C GLY A 62 -6.22 -20.07 9.71
N ALA A 63 -5.24 -20.00 10.61
CA ALA A 63 -5.32 -20.54 11.97
C ALA A 63 -6.20 -19.71 12.91
N THR A 64 -6.45 -18.43 12.59
CA THR A 64 -7.32 -17.59 13.42
C THR A 64 -8.79 -17.79 13.11
N THR A 65 -9.19 -18.44 12.00
CA THR A 65 -10.60 -18.59 11.60
C THR A 65 -11.32 -19.77 12.27
N PRO A 66 -12.67 -19.76 12.43
CA PRO A 66 -13.40 -20.86 13.08
C PRO A 66 -13.27 -22.20 12.35
N ARG A 67 -13.08 -22.15 11.03
CA ARG A 67 -12.76 -23.30 10.19
C ARG A 67 -11.37 -23.07 9.61
N PRO A 68 -10.33 -23.71 10.15
CA PRO A 68 -8.95 -23.46 9.74
C PRO A 68 -8.78 -23.54 8.23
N LYS A 69 -8.07 -22.56 7.68
CA LYS A 69 -7.71 -22.54 6.25
C LYS A 69 -6.28 -22.99 6.09
N GLN A 70 -6.04 -23.89 5.14
CA GLN A 70 -4.69 -24.34 4.83
C GLN A 70 -3.95 -23.24 4.07
N LEU A 71 -2.76 -22.92 4.55
CA LEU A 71 -1.82 -22.02 3.91
C LEU A 71 -1.11 -22.74 2.76
N ASP A 72 -1.00 -22.10 1.61
CA ASP A 72 -0.13 -22.54 0.52
C ASP A 72 1.30 -22.02 0.76
N GLU A 73 2.17 -22.90 1.24
CA GLU A 73 3.57 -22.59 1.56
C GLU A 73 4.39 -22.24 0.31
N ALA A 74 4.06 -22.80 -0.86
CA ALA A 74 4.76 -22.48 -2.10
C ALA A 74 4.44 -21.05 -2.55
N VAL A 75 3.18 -20.63 -2.41
CA VAL A 75 2.79 -19.23 -2.65
C VAL A 75 3.44 -18.31 -1.62
N LEU A 76 3.50 -18.70 -0.34
CA LEU A 76 4.17 -17.91 0.69
C LEU A 76 5.64 -17.67 0.33
N GLN A 77 6.37 -18.73 -0.03
CA GLN A 77 7.78 -18.65 -0.40
C GLN A 77 7.98 -17.72 -1.61
N ARG A 78 7.18 -17.90 -2.67
CA ARG A 78 7.24 -17.04 -3.86
C ARG A 78 7.04 -15.56 -3.51
N LEU A 79 6.04 -15.24 -2.68
CA LEU A 79 5.76 -13.86 -2.27
C LEU A 79 6.91 -13.23 -1.48
N VAL A 80 7.63 -14.02 -0.68
CA VAL A 80 8.83 -13.56 0.04
C VAL A 80 9.98 -13.30 -0.94
N GLU A 81 10.20 -14.20 -1.91
CA GLU A 81 11.23 -14.07 -2.93
C GLU A 81 11.02 -12.84 -3.83
N GLU A 82 9.79 -12.62 -4.30
CA GLU A 82 9.40 -11.46 -5.12
C GLU A 82 9.62 -10.11 -4.42
N GLN A 83 9.70 -10.12 -3.08
CA GLN A 83 9.84 -8.92 -2.26
C GLN A 83 11.23 -8.74 -1.67
N GLN A 84 12.21 -9.57 -2.05
CA GLN A 84 13.59 -9.37 -1.62
C GLN A 84 14.22 -8.11 -2.25
N PRO A 85 15.11 -7.40 -1.53
CA PRO A 85 15.42 -7.57 -0.11
C PRO A 85 14.24 -7.09 0.76
N GLY A 86 13.87 -7.88 1.77
CA GLY A 86 12.77 -7.53 2.66
C GLY A 86 12.84 -8.12 4.05
N TYR A 87 11.87 -7.73 4.89
CA TYR A 87 11.83 -8.15 6.29
C TYR A 87 10.41 -8.47 6.77
N TRP A 88 10.33 -9.33 7.78
CA TRP A 88 9.09 -9.61 8.48
C TRP A 88 8.74 -8.46 9.43
N GLU A 89 7.51 -7.98 9.33
CA GLU A 89 6.93 -7.00 10.24
C GLU A 89 5.61 -7.56 10.79
N SER A 90 5.35 -7.32 12.07
CA SER A 90 4.20 -7.88 12.79
C SER A 90 3.17 -6.82 13.18
N ARG A 91 3.52 -5.54 13.09
CA ARG A 91 2.70 -4.40 13.52
C ARG A 91 2.51 -3.37 12.39
N VAL A 92 1.26 -2.97 12.13
CA VAL A 92 0.91 -2.05 11.02
C VAL A 92 1.43 -0.64 11.28
N GLU A 93 1.48 -0.25 12.56
CA GLU A 93 2.09 0.99 13.04
C GLU A 93 3.61 1.03 12.81
N ASP A 94 4.25 -0.14 12.67
CA ASP A 94 5.68 -0.26 12.40
C ASP A 94 6.05 -0.25 10.92
N LEU A 95 5.05 -0.19 10.04
CA LEU A 95 5.27 0.05 8.62
C LEU A 95 5.89 1.44 8.37
N PRO A 96 6.82 1.55 7.41
CA PRO A 96 7.27 2.83 6.91
C PRO A 96 6.11 3.56 6.23
N ALA A 97 6.24 4.88 6.05
CA ALA A 97 5.30 5.65 5.25
C ALA A 97 5.33 5.14 3.81
N MET A 98 4.15 4.85 3.25
CA MET A 98 3.97 4.29 1.92
C MET A 98 2.92 5.08 1.17
N VAL A 99 3.12 5.19 -0.15
CA VAL A 99 2.28 6.00 -1.03
C VAL A 99 1.98 5.27 -2.33
N GLY A 100 0.76 5.47 -2.84
CA GLY A 100 0.36 5.06 -4.17
C GLY A 100 0.26 6.26 -5.10
N GLN A 101 -0.29 6.06 -6.30
CA GLN A 101 -0.31 7.10 -7.32
C GLN A 101 -1.10 8.35 -6.91
N SER A 102 -2.18 8.19 -6.13
CA SER A 102 -2.99 9.33 -5.66
C SER A 102 -2.24 10.16 -4.62
N GLU A 103 -1.60 9.52 -3.64
CA GLU A 103 -0.83 10.22 -2.62
C GLU A 103 0.38 10.93 -3.22
N ILE A 104 1.05 10.33 -4.22
CA ILE A 104 2.16 10.96 -4.94
C ILE A 104 1.69 12.19 -5.72
N ALA A 105 0.52 12.14 -6.37
CA ALA A 105 -0.01 13.30 -7.06
C ALA A 105 -0.20 14.49 -6.10
N VAL A 106 -0.75 14.23 -4.92
CA VAL A 106 -0.94 15.25 -3.88
C VAL A 106 0.41 15.75 -3.32
N LEU A 107 1.35 14.84 -3.06
CA LEU A 107 2.70 15.16 -2.60
C LEU A 107 3.41 16.14 -3.54
N PHE A 108 3.20 16.01 -4.85
CA PHE A 108 3.86 16.83 -5.87
C PHE A 108 2.98 17.95 -6.45
N GLY A 109 1.81 18.20 -5.86
CA GLY A 109 0.88 19.23 -6.32
C GLY A 109 0.37 19.03 -7.75
N LEU A 110 0.28 17.78 -8.21
CA LEU A 110 -0.23 17.41 -9.53
C LEU A 110 -1.76 17.40 -9.52
N SER A 111 -2.38 17.74 -10.65
CA SER A 111 -3.84 17.75 -10.79
C SER A 111 -4.48 16.37 -10.66
N ASP A 112 -3.76 15.32 -11.06
CA ASP A 112 -4.22 13.94 -11.01
C ASP A 112 -3.06 12.93 -10.97
N SER A 113 -3.42 11.64 -10.90
CA SER A 113 -2.47 10.52 -10.89
C SER A 113 -1.92 10.13 -12.27
N ALA A 114 -2.41 10.73 -13.37
CA ALA A 114 -1.94 10.40 -14.72
C ALA A 114 -0.50 10.85 -14.94
N GLY A 115 -0.14 12.02 -14.39
CA GLY A 115 1.25 12.51 -14.38
C GLY A 115 2.21 11.53 -13.69
N VAL A 116 1.78 10.98 -12.54
CA VAL A 116 2.54 9.96 -11.79
C VAL A 116 2.69 8.67 -12.61
N ARG A 117 1.60 8.17 -13.18
CA ARG A 117 1.61 6.96 -14.00
C ARG A 117 2.54 7.10 -15.21
N ASN A 118 2.53 8.24 -15.89
CA ASN A 118 3.41 8.47 -17.02
C ASN A 118 4.88 8.56 -16.59
N ALA A 119 5.18 9.22 -15.47
CA ALA A 119 6.54 9.28 -14.93
C ALA A 119 7.07 7.89 -14.55
N ALA A 120 6.23 7.04 -13.94
CA ALA A 120 6.59 5.65 -13.66
C ALA A 120 6.83 4.84 -14.95
N LYS A 121 5.95 4.96 -15.95
CA LYS A 121 6.06 4.25 -17.23
C LYS A 121 7.31 4.65 -18.03
N THR A 122 7.71 5.91 -17.95
CA THR A 122 8.86 6.46 -18.68
C THR A 122 10.18 6.34 -17.93
N GLY A 123 10.18 5.72 -16.74
CA GLY A 123 11.38 5.58 -15.89
C GLY A 123 11.85 6.89 -15.27
N ARG A 124 11.05 7.96 -15.36
CA ARG A 124 11.34 9.24 -14.71
C ARG A 124 11.16 9.15 -13.20
N LEU A 125 10.13 8.43 -12.76
CA LEU A 125 9.93 8.07 -11.36
C LEU A 125 10.71 6.79 -11.06
N ARG A 126 11.26 6.67 -9.85
CA ARG A 126 11.86 5.42 -9.38
C ARG A 126 10.90 4.24 -9.56
N PRO A 127 11.40 3.01 -9.79
CA PRO A 127 10.58 1.82 -9.79
C PRO A 127 9.77 1.70 -8.50
N ALA A 128 8.55 1.17 -8.60
CA ALA A 128 7.72 0.93 -7.42
C ALA A 128 8.37 -0.14 -6.53
N ASP A 129 8.37 0.09 -5.22
CA ASP A 129 8.86 -0.88 -4.26
C ASP A 129 7.96 -2.12 -4.23
N TYR A 130 6.67 -1.96 -4.55
CA TYR A 130 5.76 -3.08 -4.73
C TYR A 130 4.88 -2.94 -5.96
N THR A 131 4.45 -4.08 -6.48
CA THR A 131 3.26 -4.18 -7.35
C THR A 131 2.31 -5.20 -6.74
N LEU A 132 1.44 -4.75 -5.84
CA LEU A 132 0.50 -5.64 -5.12
C LEU A 132 -0.89 -5.49 -5.69
N SER A 133 -1.53 -6.61 -6.00
CA SER A 133 -2.84 -6.66 -6.61
C SER A 133 -2.97 -5.89 -7.93
N GLY A 134 -1.83 -5.58 -8.57
CA GLY A 134 -1.70 -4.77 -9.79
C GLY A 134 -1.53 -3.27 -9.55
N SER A 135 -1.46 -2.83 -8.29
CA SER A 135 -1.23 -1.43 -7.91
C SER A 135 0.24 -1.21 -7.54
N PRO A 136 0.91 -0.22 -8.14
CA PRO A 136 2.26 0.14 -7.74
C PRO A 136 2.25 0.94 -6.43
N ILE A 137 3.19 0.64 -5.53
CA ILE A 137 3.35 1.27 -4.21
C ILE A 137 4.82 1.64 -4.03
N TRP A 138 5.07 2.82 -3.46
CA TRP A 138 6.39 3.31 -3.13
C TRP A 138 6.53 3.53 -1.63
N LEU A 139 7.73 3.29 -1.10
CA LEU A 139 8.17 3.83 0.17
C LEU A 139 8.35 5.34 0.02
N LEU A 140 7.81 6.11 0.97
CA LEU A 140 7.80 7.57 0.87
C LEU A 140 9.20 8.17 1.02
N GLU A 141 9.99 7.66 1.96
CA GLU A 141 11.32 8.23 2.26
C GLU A 141 12.28 8.15 1.06
N PRO A 142 12.48 7.00 0.39
CA PRO A 142 13.28 6.94 -0.82
C PRO A 142 12.72 7.80 -1.96
N LEU A 143 11.39 7.93 -2.06
CA LEU A 143 10.77 8.82 -3.04
C LEU A 143 11.08 10.31 -2.77
N LEU A 144 11.14 10.72 -1.50
CA LEU A 144 11.51 12.08 -1.11
C LEU A 144 12.98 12.38 -1.41
N GLU A 145 13.86 11.40 -1.27
CA GLU A 145 15.28 11.52 -1.66
C GLU A 145 15.44 11.81 -3.16
N ASP A 146 14.59 11.22 -4.00
CA ASP A 146 14.60 11.42 -5.46
C ASP A 146 13.92 12.73 -5.91
N ALA A 147 13.15 13.38 -5.02
CA ALA A 147 12.34 14.55 -5.36
C ALA A 147 13.13 15.72 -5.98
N PRO A 148 14.36 16.06 -5.53
CA PRO A 148 15.18 17.10 -6.18
C PRO A 148 15.48 16.78 -7.65
N ALA A 149 15.79 15.52 -7.97
CA ALA A 149 16.06 15.08 -9.35
C ALA A 149 14.77 15.08 -10.21
N LEU A 150 13.64 14.68 -9.62
CA LEU A 150 12.33 14.75 -10.27
C LEU A 150 11.95 16.19 -10.62
N LYS A 151 12.20 17.14 -9.70
CA LYS A 151 11.97 18.57 -9.92
C LYS A 151 12.90 19.12 -11.00
N ALA A 152 14.19 18.79 -10.96
CA ALA A 152 15.18 19.27 -11.95
C ALA A 152 14.86 18.79 -13.38
N SER A 153 14.29 17.59 -13.53
CA SER A 153 13.86 17.05 -14.82
C SER A 153 12.53 17.65 -15.33
N ALA A 154 11.81 18.43 -14.52
CA ALA A 154 10.54 19.04 -14.90
C ALA A 154 10.75 20.35 -15.66
N ARG A 155 10.42 20.37 -16.95
CA ARG A 155 10.27 21.63 -17.69
C ARG A 155 8.94 22.28 -17.26
N GLY A 156 8.96 23.18 -16.28
CA GLY A 156 7.79 24.03 -15.92
C GLY A 156 7.22 23.89 -14.51
N GLY A 157 8.03 23.75 -13.46
CA GLY A 157 7.59 23.94 -12.06
C GLY A 157 6.76 22.80 -11.43
N GLY A 158 6.34 21.80 -12.19
CA GLY A 158 5.76 20.56 -11.64
C GLY A 158 6.78 19.75 -10.83
N TRP A 159 6.31 18.88 -9.93
CA TRP A 159 7.14 18.04 -9.03
C TRP A 159 7.82 18.78 -7.88
N ALA A 160 7.31 19.95 -7.49
CA ALA A 160 7.67 20.54 -6.20
C ALA A 160 6.92 19.83 -5.06
N ILE A 161 7.62 19.54 -3.97
CA ILE A 161 7.02 18.91 -2.79
C ILE A 161 6.05 19.90 -2.13
N ASN A 162 4.83 19.43 -1.86
CA ASN A 162 3.92 20.05 -0.92
C ASN A 162 4.30 19.59 0.50
N GLU A 163 4.95 20.47 1.26
CA GLU A 163 5.44 20.15 2.61
C GLU A 163 4.31 19.72 3.57
N GLY A 164 3.12 20.32 3.46
CA GLY A 164 1.98 19.92 4.29
C GLY A 164 1.50 18.49 3.98
N ALA A 165 1.51 18.10 2.70
CA ALA A 165 1.21 16.73 2.30
C ALA A 165 2.31 15.75 2.75
N ARG A 166 3.59 16.15 2.59
CA ARG A 166 4.74 15.37 3.05
C ARG A 166 4.66 15.05 4.54
N ASP A 167 4.44 16.07 5.37
CA ASP A 167 4.41 15.91 6.82
C ASP A 167 3.23 15.01 7.25
N ALA A 168 2.05 15.21 6.65
CA ALA A 168 0.89 14.37 6.92
C ALA A 168 1.08 12.91 6.50
N LEU A 169 1.74 12.67 5.36
CA LEU A 169 2.03 11.32 4.87
C LEU A 169 3.10 10.62 5.73
N LEU A 170 4.15 11.34 6.14
CA LEU A 170 5.19 10.81 7.05
C LEU A 170 4.62 10.48 8.44
N ALA A 171 3.73 11.32 8.96
CA ALA A 171 3.06 11.10 10.23
C ALA A 171 1.96 10.02 10.16
N GLY A 172 1.58 9.59 8.96
CA GLY A 172 0.46 8.66 8.75
C GLY A 172 -0.91 9.26 9.08
N THR A 173 -1.02 10.60 9.12
CA THR A 173 -2.24 11.34 9.44
C THR A 173 -2.95 11.87 8.19
N TYR A 174 -2.43 11.58 7.00
CA TYR A 174 -3.05 11.97 5.74
C TYR A 174 -4.43 11.35 5.58
N ASP A 175 -5.46 12.19 5.43
CA ASP A 175 -6.87 11.80 5.32
C ASP A 175 -7.51 12.23 3.97
N GLY A 176 -6.69 12.66 3.01
CA GLY A 176 -7.13 13.06 1.67
C GLY A 176 -7.47 11.88 0.75
N HIS A 177 -7.64 12.16 -0.54
CA HIS A 177 -8.09 11.15 -1.52
C HIS A 177 -7.16 9.93 -1.55
N GLY A 178 -7.71 8.73 -1.34
CA GLY A 178 -6.96 7.47 -1.31
C GLY A 178 -6.60 6.97 0.10
N SER A 179 -6.77 7.80 1.13
CA SER A 179 -6.53 7.42 2.55
C SER A 179 -7.58 6.47 3.14
N ARG A 180 -8.77 6.38 2.51
CA ARG A 180 -9.90 5.58 2.99
C ARG A 180 -10.45 4.68 1.89
N ILE A 181 -11.03 3.56 2.30
CA ILE A 181 -11.82 2.72 1.41
C ILE A 181 -13.17 3.37 1.23
N ILE A 182 -13.45 3.86 0.02
CA ILE A 182 -14.77 4.40 -0.33
C ILE A 182 -15.69 3.22 -0.62
N PRO A 183 -16.78 3.01 0.16
CA PRO A 183 -17.74 1.96 -0.13
C PRO A 183 -18.34 2.15 -1.52
N ARG A 184 -18.30 1.13 -2.38
CA ARG A 184 -18.99 1.14 -3.67
C ARG A 184 -20.27 0.32 -3.57
N GLY A 185 -21.43 0.95 -3.77
CA GLY A 185 -22.75 0.30 -3.75
C GLY A 185 -23.86 1.17 -3.15
N PRO A 186 -25.11 0.65 -3.02
CA PRO A 186 -26.28 1.42 -2.57
C PRO A 186 -26.17 2.07 -1.18
N GLY A 187 -25.16 1.70 -0.39
CA GLY A 187 -24.85 2.31 0.91
C GLY A 187 -23.98 3.59 0.83
N ALA A 188 -23.45 3.95 -0.34
CA ALA A 188 -22.58 5.11 -0.52
C ALA A 188 -23.28 6.47 -0.28
N ALA A 189 -24.62 6.50 -0.25
CA ALA A 189 -25.39 7.74 -0.10
C ALA A 189 -25.54 8.24 1.36
N LYS A 190 -24.98 7.55 2.36
CA LYS A 190 -25.13 7.95 3.77
C LYS A 190 -23.97 8.76 4.36
N ASP A 191 -22.81 8.78 3.72
CA ASP A 191 -21.61 9.45 4.25
C ASP A 191 -21.24 10.74 3.48
N ALA A 192 -22.15 11.25 2.66
CA ALA A 192 -22.02 12.53 1.95
C ALA A 192 -22.94 13.63 2.56
N GLY A 193 -23.07 13.62 3.89
CA GLY A 193 -23.80 14.62 4.67
C GLY A 193 -22.85 15.53 5.43
#